data_AF-A0A496VE05-F1
#
_entry.id   AF-A0A496VE05-F1
#
_cell.length_a   1.000
_cell.length_b   1.000
_cell.length_c   1.000
_cell.angle_alpha   90.00
_cell.angle_beta   90.00
_cell.angle_gamma   90.00
#
_symmetry.space_group_name_H-M   'P 1'
#
loop_
_entity.id
_entity.type
_entity.pdbx_description
1 polymer ?
#
loop_
_entity_poly.entity_id
_entity_poly.type
_entity_poly.pdbx_seq_one_letter_code
_entity_poly.pdbx_strand_id
1 'polypeptide(L)'
;IRRLSAWTKGVIATALDTISRRRGSSVILVNSAGTMQMDSRHGILLGKRRGDSFHGFDGVVLQADENAAQNVLARLHDQEIDRWTPWQKVKSILLERTERLRLGLLNQDSSCNSE
;
A
#
# COMPACT_ATOMS: atom_id res chain seq x y z
N ILE A 1 2.06 -21.40 0.92
CA ILE A 1 2.52 -20.38 -0.07
C ILE A 1 2.07 -20.82 -1.46
N ARG A 2 1.18 -20.07 -2.14
CA ARG A 2 0.69 -20.42 -3.49
C ARG A 2 1.81 -20.17 -4.50
N ARG A 3 2.25 -21.24 -5.18
CA ARG A 3 3.13 -21.19 -6.36
C ARG A 3 2.38 -20.53 -7.52
N LEU A 4 2.45 -19.21 -7.64
CA LEU A 4 2.40 -18.62 -8.98
C LEU A 4 3.66 -19.14 -9.67
N SER A 5 3.51 -20.08 -10.60
CA SER A 5 4.64 -20.49 -11.43
C SER A 5 5.28 -19.21 -11.98
N ALA A 6 6.61 -19.09 -11.91
CA ALA A 6 7.31 -17.92 -12.44
C ALA A 6 6.88 -17.61 -13.89
N TRP A 7 6.49 -18.65 -14.63
CA TRP A 7 5.86 -18.60 -15.93
C TRP A 7 4.61 -17.70 -16.00
N THR A 8 3.65 -17.85 -15.08
CA THR A 8 2.44 -17.01 -15.06
C THR A 8 2.77 -15.52 -14.89
N LYS A 9 3.77 -15.20 -14.06
CA LYS A 9 4.22 -13.81 -13.89
C LYS A 9 4.83 -13.24 -15.18
N GLY A 10 5.64 -14.05 -15.87
CA GLY A 10 6.20 -13.69 -17.17
C GLY A 10 5.13 -13.44 -18.24
N VAL A 11 4.13 -14.33 -18.33
CA VAL A 11 3.01 -14.18 -19.28
C VAL A 11 2.23 -12.90 -19.04
N ILE A 12 1.92 -12.57 -17.79
CA ILE A 12 1.21 -11.32 -17.44
C ILE A 12 2.06 -10.10 -17.81
N ALA A 13 3.36 -10.12 -17.53
CA ALA A 13 4.26 -9.02 -17.90
C ALA A 13 4.29 -8.80 -19.42
N THR A 14 4.41 -9.88 -20.21
CA THR A 14 4.38 -9.80 -21.68
C THR A 14 3.05 -9.28 -22.20
N ALA A 15 1.93 -9.70 -21.61
CA ALA A 15 0.61 -9.22 -21.99
C ALA A 15 0.44 -7.72 -21.70
N LEU A 16 0.84 -7.26 -20.51
CA LEU A 16 0.81 -5.86 -20.11
C LEU A 16 1.60 -4.99 -21.08
N ASP A 17 2.84 -5.39 -21.40
CA ASP A 17 3.71 -4.66 -22.31
C ASP A 17 3.13 -4.60 -23.74
N THR A 18 2.65 -5.73 -24.27
CA THR A 18 2.07 -5.80 -25.62
C THR A 18 0.81 -4.93 -25.74
N ILE A 19 -0.11 -5.03 -24.78
CA ILE A 19 -1.38 -4.30 -24.82
C ILE A 19 -1.14 -2.80 -24.63
N SER A 20 -0.24 -2.43 -23.72
CA SER A 20 0.05 -1.03 -23.43
C SER A 20 0.67 -0.32 -24.62
N ARG A 21 1.62 -0.96 -25.31
CA ARG A 21 2.19 -0.45 -26.57
C ARG A 21 1.12 -0.27 -27.65
N ARG A 22 0.19 -1.22 -27.79
CA ARG A 22 -0.90 -1.13 -28.79
C ARG A 22 -1.90 -0.02 -28.48
N ARG A 23 -2.11 0.32 -27.22
CA ARG A 23 -3.09 1.33 -26.78
C ARG A 23 -2.49 2.71 -26.50
N GLY A 24 -1.17 2.87 -26.63
CA GLY A 24 -0.48 4.11 -26.24
C GLY A 24 -0.51 4.36 -24.73
N SER A 25 -0.64 3.31 -23.92
CA SER A 25 -0.63 3.41 -22.45
C SER A 25 0.78 3.19 -21.89
N SER A 26 1.07 3.78 -20.73
CA SER A 26 2.31 3.55 -20.00
C SER A 26 2.16 2.44 -18.97
N VAL A 27 3.22 1.64 -18.78
CA VAL A 27 3.34 0.66 -17.68
C VAL A 27 4.50 1.08 -16.80
N ILE A 28 4.21 1.36 -15.53
CA ILE A 28 5.22 1.81 -14.58
C ILE A 28 5.33 0.76 -13.48
N LEU A 29 6.57 0.37 -13.18
CA LEU A 29 6.87 -0.56 -12.09
C LEU A 29 7.17 0.23 -10.82
N VAL A 30 6.42 -0.07 -9.76
CA VAL A 30 6.55 0.56 -8.44
C VAL A 30 7.02 -0.46 -7.40
N ASN A 31 7.41 0.05 -6.23
CA ASN A 31 7.77 -0.81 -5.11
C ASN A 31 6.54 -1.56 -4.58
N SER A 32 6.63 -2.89 -4.47
CA SER A 32 5.52 -3.71 -3.99
C SER A 32 5.50 -3.90 -2.47
N ALA A 33 6.56 -3.53 -1.76
CA ALA A 33 6.71 -3.81 -0.34
C ALA A 33 5.65 -3.08 0.51
N GLY A 34 4.95 -3.85 1.35
CA GLY A 34 3.95 -3.34 2.28
C GLY A 34 2.58 -3.02 1.67
N THR A 35 2.41 -3.07 0.34
CA THR A 35 1.16 -2.67 -0.36
C THR A 35 -0.08 -3.48 0.04
N MET A 36 0.06 -4.73 0.49
CA MET A 36 -1.06 -5.55 0.99
C MET A 36 -1.36 -5.36 2.49
N GLN A 37 -0.47 -4.67 3.23
CA GLN A 37 -0.58 -4.49 4.68
C GLN A 37 -0.99 -3.08 5.06
N MET A 38 -0.76 -2.11 4.18
CA MET A 38 -1.11 -0.71 4.42
C MET A 38 -2.61 -0.44 4.27
N ASP A 39 -3.15 0.48 5.06
CA ASP A 39 -4.45 1.11 4.79
C ASP A 39 -4.26 2.19 3.72
N SER A 40 -4.92 2.04 2.57
CA SER A 40 -4.76 2.93 1.43
C SER A 40 -5.30 4.33 1.64
N ARG A 41 -6.18 4.54 2.63
CA ARG A 41 -6.75 5.86 2.94
C ARG A 41 -5.77 6.75 3.70
N HIS A 42 -4.87 6.12 4.44
CA HIS A 42 -3.99 6.79 5.39
C HIS A 42 -2.50 6.59 5.06
N GLY A 43 -2.15 5.58 4.27
CA GLY A 43 -0.75 5.29 3.90
C GLY A 43 0.09 4.72 5.06
N ILE A 44 -0.55 4.04 6.00
CA ILE A 44 0.04 3.56 7.27
C ILE A 44 -0.20 2.05 7.49
N LEU A 45 0.44 1.49 8.52
CA LEU A 45 0.33 0.09 8.92
C LEU A 45 -0.66 -0.14 10.07
N LEU A 46 -1.72 0.67 10.14
CA LEU A 46 -2.83 0.48 11.07
C LEU A 46 -4.00 -0.17 10.35
N GLY A 47 -4.11 -1.48 10.53
CA GLY A 47 -5.16 -2.28 9.94
C GLY A 47 -4.72 -3.72 9.76
N LYS A 48 -5.65 -4.58 9.33
CA LYS A 48 -5.36 -5.99 9.13
C LYS A 48 -6.21 -6.58 8.01
N ARG A 49 -5.55 -7.17 7.02
CA ARG A 49 -6.19 -8.03 6.03
C ARG A 49 -6.66 -9.34 6.68
N ARG A 50 -7.92 -9.72 6.41
CA ARG A 50 -8.55 -11.00 6.77
C ARG A 50 -9.31 -11.52 5.56
N GLY A 51 -8.72 -12.47 4.83
CA GLY A 51 -9.28 -12.98 3.58
C GLY A 51 -9.40 -11.88 2.53
N ASP A 52 -10.63 -11.65 2.07
CA ASP A 52 -10.98 -10.67 1.04
C ASP A 52 -11.33 -9.29 1.61
N SER A 53 -11.21 -9.12 2.93
CA SER A 53 -11.49 -7.87 3.63
C SER A 53 -10.23 -7.29 4.28
N PHE A 54 -10.14 -5.97 4.31
CA PHE A 54 -9.14 -5.22 5.06
C PHE A 54 -9.85 -4.40 6.13
N HIS A 55 -9.50 -4.62 7.39
CA HIS A 55 -10.09 -3.91 8.53
C HIS A 55 -9.17 -2.76 8.94
N GLY A 56 -9.62 -1.52 8.77
CA GLY A 56 -8.95 -0.31 9.25
C GLY A 56 -9.04 -0.17 10.77
N PHE A 57 -8.20 0.71 11.32
CA PHE A 57 -8.19 0.99 12.77
C PHE A 57 -9.40 1.80 13.25
N ASP A 58 -10.03 2.53 12.33
CA ASP A 58 -11.24 3.34 12.52
C ASP A 58 -12.54 2.51 12.41
N GLY A 59 -12.43 1.18 12.26
CA GLY A 59 -13.56 0.28 12.12
C GLY A 59 -14.11 0.13 10.70
N VAL A 60 -13.59 0.89 9.74
CA VAL A 60 -13.99 0.76 8.32
C VAL A 60 -13.41 -0.51 7.72
N VAL A 61 -14.20 -1.19 6.90
CA VAL A 61 -13.80 -2.41 6.19
C VAL A 61 -13.78 -2.15 4.70
N LEU A 62 -12.64 -2.43 4.06
CA LEU A 62 -12.43 -2.30 2.61
C LEU A 62 -12.32 -3.69 1.97
N GLN A 63 -12.57 -3.78 0.65
CA GLN A 63 -12.16 -4.96 -0.10
C GLN A 63 -10.63 -4.99 -0.17
N ALA A 64 -10.04 -6.13 0.16
CA ALA A 64 -8.60 -6.23 0.40
C ALA A 64 -7.75 -6.03 -0.85
N ASP A 65 -8.25 -6.39 -2.04
CA ASP A 65 -7.53 -6.23 -3.30
C ASP A 65 -7.68 -4.81 -3.86
N GLU A 66 -8.83 -4.18 -3.67
CA GLU A 66 -9.03 -2.75 -3.93
C GLU A 66 -8.08 -1.91 -3.07
N ASN A 67 -8.02 -2.15 -1.76
CA ASN A 67 -7.07 -1.49 -0.87
C ASN A 67 -5.61 -1.69 -1.35
N ALA A 68 -5.24 -2.92 -1.73
CA ALA A 68 -3.91 -3.18 -2.26
C ALA A 68 -3.64 -2.46 -3.59
N ALA A 69 -4.62 -2.38 -4.49
CA ALA A 69 -4.52 -1.67 -5.76
C ALA A 69 -4.35 -0.16 -5.55
N GLN A 70 -5.10 0.43 -4.61
CA GLN A 70 -4.95 1.84 -4.24
C GLN A 70 -3.57 2.11 -3.63
N ASN A 71 -3.04 1.20 -2.81
CA ASN A 71 -1.66 1.31 -2.31
C ASN A 71 -0.60 1.24 -3.42
N VAL A 72 -0.82 0.42 -4.45
CA VAL A 72 0.06 0.36 -5.64
C VAL A 72 -0.01 1.67 -6.42
N LEU A 73 -1.20 2.23 -6.60
CA LEU A 73 -1.40 3.53 -7.26
C LEU A 73 -0.72 4.65 -6.47
N ALA A 74 -0.93 4.73 -5.16
CA ALA A 74 -0.30 5.72 -4.29
C ALA A 74 1.23 5.66 -4.36
N ARG A 75 1.80 4.47 -4.56
CA ARG A 75 3.26 4.28 -4.69
C ARG A 75 3.86 4.99 -5.90
N LEU A 76 3.06 5.24 -6.95
CA LEU A 76 3.52 5.99 -8.12
C LEU A 76 3.92 7.43 -7.75
N HIS A 77 3.30 7.99 -6.73
CA HIS A 77 3.48 9.38 -6.30
C HIS A 77 4.23 9.51 -4.96
N ASP A 78 4.77 8.40 -4.45
CA ASP A 78 5.49 8.38 -3.17
C ASP A 78 6.90 8.95 -3.33
N GLN A 79 7.20 10.03 -2.62
CA GLN A 79 8.51 10.71 -2.67
C GLN A 79 9.59 10.03 -1.81
N GLU A 80 9.18 9.24 -0.81
CA GLU A 80 10.10 8.59 0.13
C GLU A 80 10.42 7.15 -0.27
N ILE A 81 9.52 6.53 -1.05
CA ILE A 81 9.64 5.13 -1.45
C ILE A 81 9.70 5.01 -2.97
N ASP A 82 10.91 4.97 -3.49
CA ASP A 82 11.16 4.65 -4.89
C ASP A 82 11.03 3.14 -5.18
N ARG A 83 11.09 2.79 -6.47
CA ARG A 83 11.01 1.41 -6.96
C ARG A 83 12.04 0.47 -6.33
N TRP A 84 13.24 0.96 -6.03
CA TRP A 84 14.40 0.14 -5.61
C TRP A 84 14.67 0.19 -4.11
N THR A 85 13.89 0.96 -3.37
CA THR A 85 14.01 1.13 -1.92
C THR A 85 13.94 -0.24 -1.25
N PRO A 86 14.97 -0.65 -0.48
CA PRO A 86 15.01 -1.94 0.17
C PRO A 86 13.82 -2.13 1.12
N TRP A 87 13.33 -3.36 1.24
CA TRP A 87 12.13 -3.64 2.02
C TRP A 87 12.25 -3.21 3.50
N GLN A 88 13.46 -3.25 4.08
CA GLN A 88 13.71 -2.79 5.44
C GLN A 88 13.46 -1.27 5.57
N LYS A 89 13.92 -0.49 4.58
CA LYS A 89 13.73 0.96 4.53
C LYS A 89 12.28 1.32 4.26
N VAL A 90 11.61 0.58 3.37
CA VAL A 90 10.15 0.70 3.18
C VAL A 90 9.43 0.48 4.50
N LYS A 91 9.75 -0.59 5.22
CA LYS A 91 9.14 -0.88 6.52
C LYS A 91 9.38 0.24 7.53
N SER A 92 10.59 0.81 7.60
CA SER A 92 10.86 1.91 8.53
C SER A 92 10.05 3.16 8.19
N ILE A 93 9.95 3.54 6.91
CA ILE A 93 9.16 4.71 6.46
C ILE A 93 7.69 4.51 6.84
N LEU A 94 7.14 3.33 6.57
CA LEU A 94 5.74 3.04 6.89
C LEU A 94 5.45 3.03 8.40
N LEU A 95 6.38 2.55 9.21
CA LEU A 95 6.29 2.62 10.67
C LEU A 95 6.36 4.08 11.16
N GLU A 96 7.24 4.90 10.59
CA GLU A 96 7.34 6.32 10.93
C GLU A 96 6.04 7.08 10.60
N ARG A 97 5.47 6.86 9.41
CA ARG A 97 4.17 7.42 9.02
C ARG A 97 3.06 7.00 9.98
N THR A 98 3.08 5.73 10.40
CA THR A 98 2.14 5.17 11.36
C THR A 98 2.25 5.85 12.73
N GLU A 99 3.47 6.03 13.23
CA GLU A 99 3.72 6.67 14.51
C GLU A 99 3.34 8.15 14.48
N ARG A 100 3.62 8.85 13.39
CA ARG A 100 3.21 10.24 13.20
C ARG A 100 1.70 10.41 13.30
N LEU A 101 0.92 9.50 12.70
CA LEU A 101 -0.53 9.53 12.86
C LEU A 101 -0.95 9.23 14.30
N ARG A 102 -0.35 8.21 14.92
CA ARG A 102 -0.66 7.81 16.30
C ARG A 102 -0.46 8.98 17.27
N LEU A 103 0.66 9.69 17.16
CA LEU A 103 0.95 10.90 17.94
C LEU A 103 -0.04 12.04 17.64
N GLY A 104 -0.41 12.22 16.37
CA GLY A 104 -1.43 13.19 15.97
C GLY A 104 -2.79 12.96 16.63
N LEU A 105 -3.22 11.70 16.73
CA LEU A 105 -4.47 11.32 17.39
C LEU A 105 -4.41 11.57 18.91
N LEU A 106 -3.33 11.16 19.58
CA LEU A 106 -3.17 11.35 21.04
C LEU A 106 -3.15 12.82 21.46
N ASN A 107 -2.57 13.69 20.62
CA ASN A 107 -2.51 15.12 20.90
C ASN A 107 -3.89 15.79 20.79
N GLN A 108 -4.77 15.31 19.91
CA GLN A 108 -6.15 15.82 19.79
C GLN A 108 -7.00 15.49 21.02
N ASP A 109 -6.84 14.29 21.58
CA ASP A 109 -7.56 13.87 22.80
C ASP A 109 -7.15 14.69 24.03
N SER A 110 -5.91 15.20 24.05
CA SER A 110 -5.39 16.02 25.16
C SER A 110 -5.98 17.43 25.18
N SER A 111 -6.32 17.98 24.01
CA SER A 111 -6.95 19.32 23.88
C SER A 111 -8.41 19.38 24.30
N CYS A 112 -9.09 18.24 24.51
CA CYS A 112 -10.48 18.19 24.94
C CYS A 112 -10.68 18.04 26.47
N ASN A 113 -9.61 18.03 27.26
CA ASN A 113 -9.66 17.86 28.72
C ASN A 113 -9.39 19.16 29.52
N SER A 114 -9.64 20.34 28.93
CA SER A 114 -9.57 21.62 29.63
C SER A 114 -10.97 22.14 29.95
N GLU A 115 -11.60 21.58 30.97
CA GLU A 115 -12.73 22.17 31.70
C GLU A 115 -12.45 22.12 33.21
#